data_AF-A0A851HNV3-F1
#
_entry.id   AF-A0A851HNV3-F1
#
_cell.length_a   1.000
_cell.length_b   1.000
_cell.length_c   1.000
_cell.angle_alpha   90.00
_cell.angle_beta   90.00
_cell.angle_gamma   90.00
#
_symmetry.space_group_name_H-M   'P 1'
#
loop_
_entity.id
_entity.type
_entity.pdbx_description
1 polymer ?
#
loop_
_entity_poly.entity_id
_entity_poly.type
_entity_poly.pdbx_seq_one_letter_code
_entity_poly.pdbx_strand_id
1 'polypeptide(L)'
;MAVQAVYFSDRDGLDMALKNPDTMLFTSKAEADARDKVLELAEEIQVYLIREVEGLGEDMAEKCAMAIAEDKDLFHKALKKPGLLNAAQE
;
A
#
# COMPACT_ATOMS: atom_id res chain seq x y z
N MET A 1 28.95 -0.28 -19.24
CA MET A 1 27.86 0.10 -18.31
C MET A 1 27.07 -1.15 -18.03
N ALA A 2 27.02 -1.62 -16.79
CA ALA A 2 26.14 -2.74 -16.43
C ALA A 2 24.71 -2.19 -16.39
N VAL A 3 23.82 -2.72 -17.22
CA VAL A 3 22.41 -2.34 -17.21
C VAL A 3 21.75 -3.20 -16.14
N GLN A 4 21.47 -2.63 -14.98
CA GLN A 4 20.74 -3.31 -13.92
C GLN A 4 19.24 -3.18 -14.22
N ALA A 5 18.56 -4.32 -14.35
CA ALA A 5 17.11 -4.34 -14.51
C ALA A 5 16.46 -3.86 -13.20
N VAL A 6 15.57 -2.88 -13.29
CA VAL A 6 14.72 -2.39 -12.20
C VAL A 6 13.27 -2.71 -12.55
N TYR A 7 12.48 -3.01 -11.52
CA TYR A 7 11.05 -3.32 -11.63
C TYR A 7 10.26 -2.18 -10.99
N PHE A 8 9.03 -1.96 -11.44
CA PHE A 8 8.14 -0.95 -10.88
C PHE A 8 6.73 -1.53 -10.85
N SER A 9 5.89 -1.00 -9.96
CA SER A 9 4.47 -1.36 -9.91
C SER A 9 3.76 -0.84 -11.16
N ASP A 10 3.01 -1.71 -11.84
CA ASP A 10 2.23 -1.32 -13.01
C ASP A 10 1.13 -0.31 -12.64
N ARG A 11 0.64 -0.35 -11.40
CA ARG A 11 -0.34 0.62 -10.87
C ARG A 11 0.25 1.99 -10.54
N ASP A 12 1.46 2.05 -9.98
CA ASP A 12 2.18 3.33 -9.78
C ASP A 12 2.53 3.96 -11.16
N GLY A 13 2.91 3.12 -12.12
CA GLY A 13 3.28 3.53 -13.47
C GLY A 13 4.72 4.07 -13.56
N LEU A 14 5.32 3.94 -14.75
CA LEU A 14 6.73 4.27 -14.97
C LEU A 14 7.08 5.73 -14.65
N ASP A 15 6.18 6.67 -14.97
CA ASP A 15 6.41 8.10 -14.74
C ASP A 15 6.46 8.47 -13.24
N MET A 16 5.66 7.82 -12.40
CA MET A 16 5.71 8.01 -10.95
C MET A 16 6.92 7.31 -10.35
N ALA A 17 7.26 6.12 -10.84
CA ALA A 17 8.43 5.38 -10.39
C ALA A 17 9.74 6.12 -10.68
N LEU A 18 9.83 6.79 -11.84
CA LEU A 18 10.98 7.63 -12.18
C LEU A 18 11.06 8.93 -11.35
N LYS A 19 9.93 9.44 -10.85
CA LYS A 19 9.88 10.60 -9.95
C LYS A 19 10.25 10.24 -8.51
N ASN A 20 9.96 9.01 -8.08
CA ASN A 20 10.27 8.51 -6.74
C ASN A 20 11.07 7.20 -6.81
N PRO A 21 12.28 7.22 -7.38
CA PRO A 21 13.03 6.00 -7.67
C PRO A 21 13.40 5.23 -6.40
N ASP A 22 13.60 5.90 -5.27
CA ASP A 22 14.00 5.26 -4.01
C ASP A 22 12.87 4.45 -3.35
N THR A 23 11.60 4.72 -3.69
CA THR A 23 10.43 4.08 -3.05
C THR A 23 9.55 3.28 -4.01
N MET A 24 9.70 3.51 -5.32
CA MET A 24 8.84 2.92 -6.35
C MET A 24 9.62 2.10 -7.40
N LEU A 25 10.97 2.09 -7.34
CA LEU A 25 11.78 1.12 -8.09
C LEU A 25 12.21 -0.01 -7.18
N PHE A 26 11.92 -1.22 -7.62
CA PHE A 26 12.18 -2.47 -6.92
C PHE A 26 13.31 -3.25 -7.59
N THR A 27 14.00 -4.04 -6.78
CA THR A 27 15.12 -4.86 -7.25
C THR A 27 14.65 -6.18 -7.86
N SER A 28 13.42 -6.58 -7.54
CA SER A 28 12.81 -7.80 -8.05
C SER A 28 11.37 -7.58 -8.53
N LYS A 29 10.94 -8.41 -9.48
CA LYS A 29 9.55 -8.43 -9.94
C LYS A 29 8.57 -8.76 -8.81
N ALA A 30 8.96 -9.64 -7.90
CA ALA A 30 8.11 -10.06 -6.79
C ALA A 30 7.76 -8.90 -5.84
N GLU A 31 8.68 -7.96 -5.64
CA GLU A 31 8.44 -6.74 -4.85
C GLU A 31 7.48 -5.79 -5.57
N ALA A 32 7.64 -5.61 -6.89
CA ALA A 32 6.70 -4.83 -7.71
C ALA A 32 5.30 -5.44 -7.70
N ASP A 33 5.17 -6.76 -7.91
CA ASP A 33 3.89 -7.48 -7.85
C ASP A 33 3.26 -7.39 -6.44
N ALA A 34 4.07 -7.35 -5.39
CA ALA A 34 3.58 -7.17 -4.02
C ALA A 34 3.05 -5.75 -3.78
N ARG A 35 3.73 -4.74 -4.32
CA ARG A 35 3.28 -3.34 -4.31
C ARG A 35 1.96 -3.18 -5.06
N ASP A 36 1.83 -3.79 -6.24
CA ASP A 36 0.58 -3.76 -7.02
C ASP A 36 -0.61 -4.29 -6.22
N LYS A 37 -0.41 -5.39 -5.47
CA LYS A 37 -1.44 -5.96 -4.58
C LYS A 37 -1.77 -5.07 -3.39
N VAL A 38 -0.80 -4.32 -2.87
CA VAL A 38 -1.04 -3.36 -1.79
C VAL A 38 -1.88 -2.19 -2.31
N LEU A 39 -1.52 -1.65 -3.48
CA LEU A 39 -2.27 -0.56 -4.12
C LEU A 39 -3.69 -0.99 -4.49
N GLU A 40 -3.86 -2.21 -4.98
CA GLU A 40 -5.19 -2.81 -5.21
C GLU A 40 -6.04 -2.82 -3.95
N LEU A 41 -5.48 -3.31 -2.85
CA LEU A 41 -6.18 -3.39 -1.58
C LEU A 41 -6.50 -2.00 -1.02
N ALA A 42 -5.58 -1.04 -1.15
CA ALA A 42 -5.79 0.32 -0.72
C ALA A 42 -6.95 0.99 -1.48
N GLU A 43 -7.03 0.81 -2.78
CA GLU A 43 -8.12 1.39 -3.59
C GLU A 43 -9.49 0.86 -3.14
N GLU A 44 -9.62 -0.46 -2.94
CA GLU A 44 -10.86 -1.08 -2.45
C GLU A 44 -11.24 -0.60 -1.04
N ILE A 45 -10.26 -0.49 -0.14
CA ILE A 45 -10.49 0.01 1.22
C ILE A 45 -10.89 1.49 1.19
N GLN A 46 -10.27 2.31 0.35
CA GLN A 46 -10.61 3.73 0.21
C GLN A 46 -12.06 3.89 -0.23
N VAL A 47 -12.48 3.17 -1.28
CA VAL A 47 -13.87 3.18 -1.77
C VAL A 47 -14.84 2.73 -0.67
N TYR A 48 -14.49 1.70 0.09
CA TYR A 48 -15.26 1.26 1.24
C TYR A 48 -15.37 2.35 2.32
N LEU A 49 -14.25 2.98 2.69
CA LEU A 49 -14.21 4.00 3.74
C LEU A 49 -15.01 5.26 3.36
N ILE A 50 -14.91 5.73 2.11
CA ILE A 50 -15.68 6.87 1.61
C ILE A 50 -17.19 6.56 1.67
N ARG A 51 -17.58 5.31 1.36
CA ARG A 51 -18.97 4.90 1.38
C ARG A 51 -19.54 4.76 2.79
N GLU A 52 -18.79 4.13 3.70
CA GLU A 52 -19.29 3.82 5.05
C GLU A 52 -19.06 4.95 6.07
N VAL A 53 -18.07 5.82 5.84
CA VAL A 53 -17.73 6.92 6.75
C VAL A 53 -18.19 8.24 6.14
N GLU A 54 -19.42 8.64 6.45
CA GLU A 54 -19.95 9.94 6.04
C GLU A 54 -19.06 11.09 6.54
N GLY A 55 -18.63 11.95 5.62
CA GLY A 55 -17.76 13.10 5.91
C GLY A 55 -16.25 12.79 5.89
N LEU A 56 -15.84 11.57 5.56
CA LEU A 56 -14.44 11.27 5.30
C LEU A 56 -14.05 11.81 3.92
N GLY A 57 -13.11 12.76 3.89
CA GLY A 57 -12.57 13.29 2.64
C GLY A 57 -11.71 12.27 1.90
N GLU A 58 -11.67 12.36 0.57
CA GLU A 58 -10.94 11.44 -0.32
C GLU A 58 -9.46 11.30 0.06
N ASP A 59 -8.76 12.42 0.31
CA ASP A 59 -7.35 12.43 0.73
C ASP A 59 -7.10 11.67 2.04
N MET A 60 -8.05 11.75 2.98
CA MET A 60 -7.92 11.06 4.27
C MET A 60 -8.26 9.59 4.13
N ALA A 61 -9.27 9.27 3.32
CA ALA A 61 -9.62 7.89 2.99
C ALA A 61 -8.46 7.16 2.30
N GLU A 62 -7.78 7.81 1.35
CA GLU A 62 -6.60 7.27 0.66
C GLU A 62 -5.47 6.98 1.66
N LYS A 63 -5.13 7.94 2.52
CA LYS A 63 -4.08 7.76 3.54
C LYS A 63 -4.40 6.64 4.52
N CYS A 64 -5.64 6.57 4.99
CA CYS A 64 -6.09 5.50 5.87
C CYS A 64 -6.02 4.15 5.15
N ALA A 65 -6.48 4.09 3.92
CA ALA A 65 -6.50 2.86 3.14
C ALA A 65 -5.09 2.34 2.84
N MET A 66 -4.16 3.23 2.47
CA MET A 66 -2.76 2.89 2.27
C MET A 66 -2.11 2.34 3.54
N ALA A 67 -2.32 2.99 4.70
CA ALA A 67 -1.80 2.49 5.97
C ALA A 67 -2.33 1.08 6.30
N ILE A 68 -3.63 0.83 6.07
CA ILE A 68 -4.23 -0.49 6.30
C ILE A 68 -3.68 -1.54 5.32
N ALA A 69 -3.48 -1.17 4.05
CA ALA A 69 -3.02 -2.07 3.01
C ALA A 69 -1.53 -2.42 3.13
N GLU A 70 -0.69 -1.46 3.56
CA GLU A 70 0.72 -1.71 3.88
C GLU A 70 0.86 -2.66 5.08
N ASP A 71 0.05 -2.45 6.11
CA ASP A 71 0.00 -3.29 7.32
C ASP A 71 -0.99 -4.46 7.20
N LYS A 72 -1.30 -4.94 5.99
CA LYS A 72 -2.34 -5.98 5.76
C LYS A 72 -2.17 -7.21 6.67
N ASP A 73 -0.93 -7.61 6.96
CA ASP A 73 -0.64 -8.77 7.78
C ASP A 73 -0.91 -8.51 9.27
N LEU A 74 -0.64 -7.30 9.73
CA LEU A 74 -0.99 -6.85 11.08
C LEU A 74 -2.52 -6.76 11.20
N PHE A 75 -3.20 -6.15 10.25
CA PHE A 75 -4.66 -6.07 10.22
C PHE A 75 -5.30 -7.46 10.15
N HIS A 76 -4.78 -8.39 9.34
CA HIS A 76 -5.27 -9.77 9.28
C HIS A 76 -5.14 -10.48 10.63
N LYS A 77 -4.02 -10.29 11.34
CA LYS A 77 -3.83 -10.83 12.69
C LYS A 77 -4.74 -10.14 13.70
N ALA A 78 -4.93 -8.84 13.56
CA ALA A 78 -5.78 -8.03 14.42
C ALA A 78 -7.25 -8.42 14.35
N LEU A 79 -7.75 -8.78 13.17
CA LEU A 79 -9.12 -9.30 13.01
C LEU A 79 -9.37 -10.57 13.84
N LYS A 80 -8.30 -11.33 14.18
CA LYS A 80 -8.37 -12.49 15.10
C LYS A 80 -8.03 -12.12 16.55
N LYS A 81 -7.12 -11.16 16.75
CA LYS A 81 -6.68 -10.67 18.06
C LYS A 81 -6.57 -9.13 18.04
N PRO A 82 -7.65 -8.42 18.38
CA PRO A 82 -7.72 -6.96 18.23
C PRO A 82 -6.63 -6.19 18.99
N GLY A 83 -6.14 -6.73 20.11
CA GLY A 83 -5.08 -6.12 20.91
C GLY A 83 -3.73 -5.95 20.20
N LEU A 84 -3.51 -6.62 19.07
CA LEU A 84 -2.26 -6.49 18.30
C LEU A 84 -2.12 -5.13 17.62
N LEU A 85 -3.22 -4.44 17.28
CA LEU A 85 -3.14 -3.08 16.69
C LEU A 85 -2.59 -2.03 17.66
N ASN A 86 -2.77 -2.26 18.96
CA ASN A 86 -2.34 -1.35 20.02
C ASN A 86 -1.06 -1.84 20.72
N ALA A 87 -0.53 -3.00 20.31
CA ALA A 87 0.77 -3.44 20.78
C ALA A 87 1.81 -2.54 20.11
N ALA A 88 2.38 -1.60 20.87
CA ALA A 88 3.50 -0.81 20.40
C ALA A 88 4.55 -1.76 19.81
N GLN A 89 4.89 -1.57 18.53
CA GLN A 89 6.07 -2.20 17.97
C GLN A 89 7.27 -1.61 18.72
N GLU A 90 7.75 -2.34 19.73
CA GLU A 90 9.09 -2.14 20.31
C GLU A 90 10.18 -2.49 19.29
#